data_AF-A0A1G9IWP4-F1
#
_entry.id   AF-A0A1G9IWP4-F1
#
_cell.length_a   1.000
_cell.length_b   1.000
_cell.length_c   1.000
_cell.angle_alpha   90.00
_cell.angle_beta   90.00
_cell.angle_gamma   90.00
#
_symmetry.space_group_name_H-M   'P 1'
#
loop_
_entity.id
_entity.type
_entity.pdbx_description
1 polymer ?
#
loop_
_entity_poly.entity_id
_entity_poly.type
_entity_poly.pdbx_seq_one_letter_code
_entity_poly.pdbx_strand_id
1 'polypeptide(L)'
;MKYFYFALLVLLGFPLFVEAGRIVDIATIEVDATGPVQFSHYRHLEKLGTNCKQCHNSLFHIRSSENPRVTMEDMAAGLSCGACHNGRQAFSATRNCYRCHPTREVNYSVPDIGDVLFSHQSHLSMFGCTDCHPELFRAGSGNPTVSMAQMEQGLSCGACHDGAGAFDVADNCAACHAM
;
A
#
# COMPACT_ATOMS: atom_id res chain seq x y z
N MET A 1 34.24 4.47 60.65
CA MET A 1 32.75 4.29 60.72
C MET A 1 31.94 5.31 59.89
N LYS A 2 32.54 6.15 59.02
CA LYS A 2 31.78 7.10 58.18
C LYS A 2 31.82 6.80 56.66
N TYR A 3 32.72 5.94 56.20
CA TYR A 3 32.87 5.62 54.77
C TYR A 3 32.16 4.34 54.32
N PHE A 4 31.65 3.53 55.26
CA PHE A 4 30.95 2.28 54.93
C PHE A 4 29.50 2.51 54.50
N TYR A 5 28.88 3.62 54.94
CA TYR A 5 27.51 3.99 54.57
C TYR A 5 27.41 4.70 53.21
N PHE A 6 28.51 5.21 52.67
CA PHE A 6 28.52 5.86 51.34
C PHE A 6 28.62 4.85 50.18
N ALA A 7 29.13 3.64 50.45
CA ALA A 7 29.17 2.57 49.46
C ALA A 7 27.82 1.88 49.24
N LEU A 8 26.87 2.02 50.18
CA LEU A 8 25.56 1.36 50.07
C LEU A 8 24.53 2.20 49.29
N LEU A 9 24.76 3.50 49.11
CA LEU A 9 23.83 4.42 48.44
C LEU A 9 24.08 4.56 46.92
N VAL A 10 25.19 4.05 46.41
CA VAL A 10 25.49 4.08 44.95
C VAL A 10 24.88 2.86 44.22
N LEU A 11 24.47 1.81 44.93
CA LEU A 11 23.80 0.63 44.35
C LEU A 11 22.28 0.77 44.20
N LEU A 12 21.67 1.87 44.68
CA LEU A 12 20.24 2.19 44.48
C LEU A 12 20.00 3.17 43.33
N GLY A 13 21.04 3.49 42.56
CA GLY A 13 20.98 4.29 41.34
C GLY A 13 21.16 3.45 40.08
N PHE A 14 20.90 2.14 40.12
CA PHE A 14 20.73 1.39 38.88
C PHE A 14 19.52 2.03 38.20
N PRO A 15 19.69 2.74 37.07
CA PRO A 15 18.54 3.23 36.36
C PRO A 15 17.76 1.96 36.05
N LEU A 16 16.50 1.93 36.49
CA LEU A 16 15.48 1.24 35.75
C LEU A 16 15.48 1.89 34.36
N PHE A 17 16.49 1.57 33.55
CA PHE A 17 16.36 1.58 32.12
C PHE A 17 15.35 0.48 31.88
N VAL A 18 14.10 0.93 31.93
CA VAL A 18 12.96 0.29 31.35
C VAL A 18 13.40 -0.11 29.95
N GLU A 19 13.84 -1.36 29.76
CA GLU A 19 13.67 -2.04 28.49
C GLU A 19 12.16 -2.17 28.30
N ALA A 20 11.49 -1.05 27.99
CA ALA A 20 10.29 -1.07 27.21
C ALA A 20 10.76 -1.69 25.90
N GLY A 21 10.59 -3.01 25.78
CA GLY A 21 10.84 -3.74 24.56
C GLY A 21 10.20 -2.94 23.45
N ARG A 22 11.03 -2.32 22.62
CA ARG A 22 10.54 -1.45 21.55
C ARG A 22 9.74 -2.35 20.62
N ILE A 23 8.42 -2.23 20.67
CA ILE A 23 7.56 -2.76 19.62
C ILE A 23 8.08 -2.14 18.33
N VAL A 24 8.41 -2.99 17.36
CA VAL A 24 8.67 -2.52 16.01
C VAL A 24 7.35 -1.95 15.52
N ASP A 25 7.24 -0.61 15.51
CA ASP A 25 5.96 0.03 15.21
C ASP A 25 5.48 -0.32 13.80
N ILE A 26 6.37 -0.15 12.82
CA ILE A 26 6.04 -0.39 11.42
C ILE A 26 6.40 -1.83 11.03
N ALA A 27 5.38 -2.64 10.75
CA ALA A 27 5.53 -3.91 10.07
C ALA A 27 5.36 -3.69 8.56
N THR A 28 6.39 -4.04 7.78
CA THR A 28 6.35 -3.96 6.32
C THR A 28 5.92 -5.31 5.74
N ILE A 29 4.93 -5.28 4.86
CA ILE A 29 4.38 -6.43 4.17
C ILE A 29 4.69 -6.25 2.68
N GLU A 30 5.56 -7.10 2.13
CA GLU A 30 5.89 -7.06 0.71
C GLU A 30 4.71 -7.52 -0.14
N VAL A 31 4.33 -6.69 -1.11
CA VAL A 31 3.26 -6.98 -2.07
C VAL A 31 3.84 -6.80 -3.47
N ASP A 32 3.82 -7.87 -4.26
CA ASP A 32 4.48 -7.90 -5.57
C ASP A 32 3.82 -6.95 -6.58
N ALA A 33 2.49 -6.77 -6.47
CA ALA A 33 1.75 -5.90 -7.37
C ALA A 33 1.98 -4.41 -7.08
N THR A 34 1.66 -3.95 -5.87
CA THR A 34 1.62 -2.51 -5.55
C THR A 34 2.88 -2.00 -4.85
N GLY A 35 3.81 -2.89 -4.51
CA GLY A 35 4.90 -2.59 -3.58
C GLY A 35 4.48 -2.68 -2.10
N PRO A 36 5.44 -2.46 -1.19
CA PRO A 36 5.28 -2.78 0.23
C PRO A 36 4.18 -1.96 0.90
N VAL A 37 3.38 -2.65 1.71
CA VAL A 37 2.37 -2.07 2.60
C VAL A 37 2.96 -1.90 3.99
N GLN A 38 2.76 -0.74 4.61
CA GLN A 38 3.22 -0.46 5.96
C GLN A 38 2.04 -0.51 6.95
N PHE A 39 2.17 -1.36 7.97
CA PHE A 39 1.24 -1.46 9.08
C PHE A 39 1.85 -0.79 10.33
N SER A 40 1.16 0.19 10.91
CA SER A 40 1.60 0.87 12.14
C SER A 40 0.87 0.34 13.37
N HIS A 41 1.61 -0.24 14.32
CA HIS A 41 1.07 -0.62 15.62
C HIS A 41 0.54 0.60 16.38
N TYR A 42 1.28 1.72 16.44
CA TYR A 42 0.85 2.92 17.17
C TYR A 42 -0.51 3.43 16.69
N ARG A 43 -0.74 3.50 15.38
CA ARG A 43 -2.05 3.92 14.82
C ARG A 43 -3.18 2.99 15.22
N HIS A 44 -2.93 1.68 15.30
CA HIS A 44 -3.93 0.71 15.71
C HIS A 44 -4.16 0.73 17.23
N LEU A 45 -3.10 0.78 18.03
CA LEU A 45 -3.16 0.81 19.49
C LEU A 45 -3.78 2.11 20.01
N GLU A 46 -3.63 3.23 19.31
CA GLU A 46 -4.32 4.50 19.61
C GLU A 46 -5.85 4.34 19.58
N LYS A 47 -6.37 3.46 18.71
CA LYS A 47 -7.81 3.23 18.54
C LYS A 47 -8.34 2.02 19.30
N LEU A 48 -7.55 0.94 19.37
CA LEU A 48 -7.95 -0.36 19.91
C LEU A 48 -7.45 -0.59 21.34
N GLY A 49 -6.58 0.29 21.85
CA GLY A 49 -5.92 0.11 23.14
C GLY A 49 -4.75 -0.88 23.06
N THR A 50 -4.20 -1.23 24.22
CA THR A 50 -2.96 -2.01 24.34
C THR A 50 -3.17 -3.53 24.47
N ASN A 51 -4.32 -4.05 24.02
CA ASN A 51 -4.61 -5.47 24.08
C ASN A 51 -4.00 -6.25 22.90
N CYS A 52 -2.72 -6.62 23.01
CA CYS A 52 -1.97 -7.29 21.94
C CYS A 52 -2.62 -8.60 21.47
N LYS A 53 -3.32 -9.32 22.37
CA LYS A 53 -3.96 -10.62 22.08
C LYS A 53 -5.19 -10.48 21.18
N GLN A 54 -5.72 -9.27 21.01
CA GLN A 54 -6.81 -9.02 20.08
C GLN A 54 -6.40 -9.32 18.63
N CYS A 55 -5.11 -9.13 18.31
CA CYS A 55 -4.56 -9.39 16.98
C CYS A 55 -3.62 -10.60 17.00
N HIS A 56 -2.73 -10.69 17.97
CA HIS A 56 -1.68 -11.70 17.96
C HIS A 56 -2.12 -13.06 18.48
N ASN A 57 -1.70 -14.10 17.75
CA ASN A 57 -2.08 -15.51 17.94
C ASN A 57 -3.60 -15.75 17.84
N SER A 58 -4.32 -14.79 17.24
CA SER A 58 -5.72 -14.90 16.84
C SER A 58 -5.87 -14.59 15.35
N LEU A 59 -5.39 -13.42 14.90
CA LEU A 59 -5.40 -13.01 13.49
C LEU A 59 -4.00 -13.08 12.87
N PHE A 60 -2.97 -12.73 13.65
CA PHE A 60 -1.59 -12.65 13.17
C PHE A 60 -0.62 -13.37 14.12
N HIS A 61 0.35 -14.10 13.60
CA HIS A 61 1.48 -14.57 14.40
C HIS A 61 2.37 -13.38 14.78
N ILE A 62 2.95 -13.41 15.99
CA ILE A 62 3.90 -12.37 16.45
C ILE A 62 5.13 -12.32 15.53
N ARG A 63 5.57 -13.49 15.05
CA ARG A 63 6.62 -13.58 14.04
C ARG A 63 6.01 -13.36 12.67
N SER A 64 6.37 -12.25 12.03
CA SER A 64 5.86 -11.88 10.70
C SER A 64 6.08 -12.99 9.66
N SER A 65 7.21 -13.69 9.72
CA SER A 65 7.55 -14.81 8.83
C SER A 65 6.61 -16.03 8.93
N GLU A 66 5.88 -16.17 10.04
CA GLU A 66 4.91 -17.26 10.25
C GLU A 66 3.50 -16.88 9.77
N ASN A 67 3.27 -15.61 9.39
CA ASN A 67 1.98 -15.19 8.86
C ASN A 67 1.81 -15.66 7.40
N PRO A 68 0.65 -16.24 7.04
CA PRO A 68 0.40 -16.65 5.68
C PRO A 68 0.31 -15.42 4.75
N ARG A 69 0.72 -15.61 3.50
CA ARG A 69 0.41 -14.65 2.43
C ARG A 69 -1.11 -14.69 2.20
N VAL A 70 -1.72 -13.51 2.10
CA VAL A 70 -3.15 -13.36 1.85
C VAL A 70 -3.37 -12.47 0.63
N THR A 71 -4.50 -12.67 -0.02
CA THR A 71 -4.98 -11.90 -1.16
C THR A 71 -6.00 -10.84 -0.72
N MET A 72 -6.35 -9.93 -1.62
CA MET A 72 -7.47 -9.00 -1.38
C MET A 72 -8.81 -9.73 -1.30
N GLU A 73 -8.94 -10.89 -1.95
CA GLU A 73 -10.12 -11.75 -1.84
C GLU A 73 -10.23 -12.37 -0.44
N ASP A 74 -9.12 -12.84 0.11
CA ASP A 74 -9.08 -13.32 1.51
C ASP A 74 -9.51 -12.21 2.49
N MET A 75 -9.08 -10.97 2.24
CA MET A 75 -9.51 -9.82 3.04
C MET A 75 -10.99 -9.49 2.83
N ALA A 76 -11.53 -9.66 1.62
CA ALA A 76 -12.96 -9.52 1.36
C ALA A 76 -13.76 -10.56 2.15
N ALA A 77 -13.21 -11.77 2.30
CA ALA A 77 -13.76 -12.85 3.12
C ALA A 77 -13.56 -12.66 4.64
N GLY A 78 -12.95 -11.55 5.08
CA GLY A 78 -12.78 -11.22 6.49
C GLY A 78 -11.51 -11.79 7.14
N LEU A 79 -10.55 -12.27 6.35
CA LEU A 79 -9.25 -12.72 6.85
C LEU A 79 -8.26 -11.54 6.96
N SER A 80 -7.23 -11.71 7.79
CA SER A 80 -6.14 -10.73 7.94
C SER A 80 -6.67 -9.31 8.23
N CYS A 81 -6.20 -8.29 7.49
CA CYS A 81 -6.65 -6.91 7.60
C CYS A 81 -8.19 -6.79 7.47
N GLY A 82 -8.79 -7.63 6.62
CA GLY A 82 -10.22 -7.67 6.36
C GLY A 82 -11.09 -8.04 7.56
N ALA A 83 -10.52 -8.68 8.60
CA ALA A 83 -11.24 -8.99 9.83
C ALA A 83 -11.84 -7.73 10.48
N CYS A 84 -11.12 -6.60 10.37
CA CYS A 84 -11.55 -5.30 10.87
C CYS A 84 -11.85 -4.30 9.74
N HIS A 85 -11.04 -4.30 8.68
CA HIS A 85 -11.20 -3.41 7.51
C HIS A 85 -12.27 -3.91 6.54
N ASN A 86 -13.48 -4.09 7.05
CA ASN A 86 -14.65 -4.65 6.34
C ASN A 86 -15.74 -3.61 6.02
N GLY A 87 -15.51 -2.33 6.34
CA GLY A 87 -16.49 -1.26 6.16
C GLY A 87 -17.52 -1.15 7.29
N ARG A 88 -17.48 -2.03 8.30
CA ARG A 88 -18.33 -1.99 9.49
C ARG A 88 -17.54 -1.52 10.72
N GLN A 89 -16.40 -2.16 11.00
CA GLN A 89 -15.56 -1.82 12.16
C GLN A 89 -14.52 -0.76 11.82
N ALA A 90 -13.92 -0.84 10.63
CA ALA A 90 -13.02 0.14 10.07
C ALA A 90 -13.32 0.37 8.58
N PHE A 91 -12.58 1.26 7.93
CA PHE A 91 -12.73 1.46 6.48
C PHE A 91 -12.52 0.14 5.72
N SER A 92 -13.24 -0.05 4.62
CA SER A 92 -13.14 -1.28 3.82
C SER A 92 -11.80 -1.36 3.09
N ALA A 93 -11.11 -2.50 3.24
CA ALA A 93 -9.88 -2.85 2.53
C ALA A 93 -10.10 -3.05 1.02
N THR A 94 -11.31 -3.44 0.61
CA THR A 94 -11.65 -3.69 -0.80
C THR A 94 -12.05 -2.42 -1.57
N ARG A 95 -12.20 -1.29 -0.88
CA ARG A 95 -12.59 -0.01 -1.50
C ARG A 95 -11.57 1.10 -1.34
N ASN A 96 -10.79 1.09 -0.26
CA ASN A 96 -9.87 2.19 0.07
C ASN A 96 -8.41 1.78 -0.16
N CYS A 97 -8.09 1.31 -1.37
CA CYS A 97 -6.80 0.71 -1.71
C CYS A 97 -5.61 1.60 -1.32
N TYR A 98 -5.72 2.90 -1.64
CA TYR A 98 -4.68 3.92 -1.40
C TYR A 98 -4.30 4.11 0.09
N ARG A 99 -5.14 3.65 1.02
CA ARG A 99 -4.84 3.77 2.46
C ARG A 99 -3.73 2.83 2.91
N CYS A 100 -3.48 1.77 2.15
CA CYS A 100 -2.47 0.77 2.44
C CYS A 100 -1.46 0.65 1.29
N HIS A 101 -1.96 0.64 0.06
CA HIS A 101 -1.15 0.47 -1.15
C HIS A 101 -0.67 1.83 -1.66
N PRO A 102 0.64 2.01 -1.89
CA PRO A 102 1.16 3.25 -2.44
C PRO A 102 0.77 3.40 -3.91
N THR A 103 0.28 4.58 -4.28
CA THR A 103 0.08 4.98 -5.68
C THR A 103 1.38 5.53 -6.24
N ARG A 104 1.74 5.15 -7.47
CA ARG A 104 2.98 5.58 -8.13
C ARG A 104 2.70 6.00 -9.55
N GLU A 105 3.38 7.05 -10.00
CA GLU A 105 3.32 7.43 -11.41
C GLU A 105 4.10 6.43 -12.26
N VAL A 106 3.60 6.18 -13.46
CA VAL A 106 4.17 5.22 -14.40
C VAL A 106 4.81 6.01 -15.52
N ASN A 107 6.13 5.89 -15.64
CA ASN A 107 6.88 6.48 -16.74
C ASN A 107 7.48 5.34 -17.59
N TYR A 108 7.30 5.41 -18.91
CA TYR A 108 7.95 4.51 -19.86
C TYR A 108 8.39 5.24 -21.12
N SER A 109 9.52 4.81 -21.66
CA SER A 109 10.08 5.39 -22.88
C SER A 109 9.52 4.72 -24.11
N VAL A 110 9.06 5.52 -25.07
CA VAL A 110 8.72 5.06 -26.41
C VAL A 110 9.87 5.48 -27.34
N PRO A 111 10.62 4.52 -27.92
CA PRO A 111 11.72 4.83 -28.83
C PRO A 111 11.27 5.81 -29.92
N ASP A 112 12.15 6.76 -30.25
CA ASP A 112 12.00 7.74 -31.33
C ASP A 112 10.89 8.79 -31.17
N ILE A 113 9.97 8.65 -30.20
CA ILE A 113 8.81 9.54 -30.00
C ILE A 113 8.83 10.27 -28.64
N GLY A 114 9.50 9.72 -27.63
CA GLY A 114 9.66 10.34 -26.31
C GLY A 114 9.04 9.54 -25.16
N ASP A 115 9.28 10.02 -23.95
CA ASP A 115 8.77 9.40 -22.71
C ASP A 115 7.27 9.67 -22.53
N VAL A 116 6.54 8.72 -21.96
CA VAL A 116 5.14 8.88 -21.57
C VAL A 116 5.02 8.80 -20.06
N LEU A 117 4.43 9.84 -19.47
CA LEU A 117 4.08 9.87 -18.05
C LEU A 117 2.58 9.65 -17.85
N PHE A 118 2.22 8.50 -17.32
CA PHE A 118 0.88 8.26 -16.81
C PHE A 118 0.77 8.71 -15.35
N SER A 119 -0.15 9.65 -15.09
CA SER A 119 -0.42 10.18 -13.75
C SER A 119 -1.70 9.62 -13.16
N HIS A 120 -1.60 8.82 -12.11
CA HIS A 120 -2.73 8.42 -11.28
C HIS A 120 -3.43 9.62 -10.64
N GLN A 121 -2.68 10.67 -10.28
CA GLN A 121 -3.29 11.86 -9.67
C GLN A 121 -4.33 12.52 -10.59
N SER A 122 -4.04 12.56 -11.90
CA SER A 122 -4.99 13.08 -12.90
C SER A 122 -6.21 12.17 -13.06
N HIS A 123 -6.01 10.85 -13.09
CA HIS A 123 -7.09 9.89 -13.34
C HIS A 123 -7.99 9.65 -12.12
N LEU A 124 -7.42 9.63 -10.91
CA LEU A 124 -8.16 9.40 -9.67
C LEU A 124 -9.11 10.55 -9.29
N SER A 125 -9.07 11.66 -10.03
CA SER A 125 -10.06 12.74 -9.90
C SER A 125 -11.45 12.35 -10.44
N MET A 126 -11.50 11.39 -11.37
CA MET A 126 -12.72 10.95 -12.06
C MET A 126 -13.00 9.45 -11.88
N PHE A 127 -11.96 8.64 -11.67
CA PHE A 127 -12.04 7.18 -11.64
C PHE A 127 -11.56 6.60 -10.30
N GLY A 128 -12.09 5.43 -9.96
CA GLY A 128 -11.63 4.58 -8.86
C GLY A 128 -10.60 3.55 -9.33
N CYS A 129 -9.93 2.93 -8.35
CA CYS A 129 -8.87 1.95 -8.64
C CYS A 129 -9.39 0.76 -9.48
N THR A 130 -10.64 0.34 -9.26
CA THR A 130 -11.25 -0.82 -9.92
C THR A 130 -11.72 -0.53 -11.34
N ASP A 131 -11.80 0.74 -11.74
CA ASP A 131 -12.18 1.11 -13.11
C ASP A 131 -11.05 0.75 -14.10
N CYS A 132 -9.80 0.69 -13.59
CA CYS A 132 -8.64 0.30 -14.36
C CYS A 132 -8.10 -1.09 -13.94
N HIS A 133 -8.08 -1.39 -12.65
CA HIS A 133 -7.43 -2.58 -12.12
C HIS A 133 -8.41 -3.68 -11.69
N PRO A 134 -8.11 -4.96 -11.98
CA PRO A 134 -6.95 -5.47 -12.73
C PRO A 134 -7.21 -5.62 -14.23
N GLU A 135 -8.41 -5.27 -14.70
CA GLU A 135 -8.92 -5.65 -16.02
C GLU A 135 -8.19 -4.96 -17.18
N LEU A 136 -8.10 -3.63 -17.16
CA LEU A 136 -7.34 -2.87 -18.17
C LEU A 136 -5.84 -2.88 -17.88
N PHE A 137 -5.49 -2.71 -16.61
CA PHE A 137 -4.11 -2.68 -16.15
C PHE A 137 -3.95 -3.54 -14.90
N ARG A 138 -2.86 -4.30 -14.82
CA ARG A 138 -2.38 -4.87 -13.57
C ARG A 138 -1.80 -3.74 -12.72
N ALA A 139 -2.09 -3.74 -11.42
CA ALA A 139 -1.57 -2.73 -10.49
C ALA A 139 -0.04 -2.80 -10.29
N GLY A 140 0.60 -3.86 -10.78
CA GLY A 140 2.05 -4.05 -10.73
C GLY A 140 2.72 -4.11 -12.10
N SER A 141 3.89 -4.75 -12.13
CA SER A 141 4.67 -4.90 -13.36
C SER A 141 4.06 -5.94 -14.31
N GLY A 142 4.56 -5.96 -15.54
CA GLY A 142 4.16 -6.95 -16.55
C GLY A 142 2.82 -6.65 -17.22
N ASN A 143 2.42 -5.38 -17.28
CA ASN A 143 1.41 -4.93 -18.24
C ASN A 143 1.95 -5.11 -19.66
N PRO A 144 1.13 -5.56 -20.63
CA PRO A 144 1.57 -5.73 -22.01
C PRO A 144 1.85 -4.37 -22.64
N THR A 145 2.93 -4.29 -23.43
CA THR A 145 3.14 -3.14 -24.32
C THR A 145 2.17 -3.25 -25.49
N VAL A 146 1.47 -2.15 -25.78
CA VAL A 146 0.54 -2.06 -26.90
C VAL A 146 0.98 -0.96 -27.87
N SER A 147 0.66 -1.13 -29.15
CA SER A 147 0.86 -0.10 -30.18
C SER A 147 -0.28 0.93 -30.19
N MET A 148 -0.07 2.08 -30.84
CA MET A 148 -1.14 3.06 -31.07
C MET A 148 -2.33 2.45 -31.83
N ALA A 149 -2.06 1.62 -32.84
CA ALA A 149 -3.12 0.92 -33.60
C ALA A 149 -3.93 -0.05 -32.73
N GLN A 150 -3.33 -0.62 -31.69
CA GLN A 150 -4.04 -1.43 -30.70
C GLN A 150 -4.84 -0.56 -29.74
N MET A 151 -4.33 0.63 -29.39
CA MET A 151 -5.07 1.60 -28.58
C MET A 151 -6.31 2.12 -29.32
N GLU A 152 -6.21 2.43 -30.60
CA GLU A 152 -7.37 2.79 -31.45
C GLU A 152 -8.44 1.69 -31.52
N GLN A 153 -8.08 0.43 -31.21
CA GLN A 153 -9.02 -0.70 -31.11
C GLN A 153 -9.60 -0.88 -29.69
N GLY A 154 -9.38 0.08 -28.79
CA GLY A 154 -9.92 0.07 -27.43
C GLY A 154 -9.04 -0.63 -26.39
N LEU A 155 -7.78 -0.95 -26.71
CA LEU A 155 -6.86 -1.56 -25.73
C LEU A 155 -6.12 -0.49 -24.92
N SER A 156 -5.75 -0.81 -23.67
CA SER A 156 -4.95 0.07 -22.81
C SER A 156 -5.58 1.47 -22.67
N CYS A 157 -4.82 2.55 -22.90
CA CYS A 157 -5.27 3.93 -22.86
C CYS A 157 -6.51 4.18 -23.74
N GLY A 158 -6.56 3.54 -24.91
CA GLY A 158 -7.66 3.71 -25.86
C GLY A 158 -8.98 3.08 -25.44
N ALA A 159 -9.02 2.32 -24.32
CA ALA A 159 -10.29 1.89 -23.73
C ALA A 159 -11.15 3.08 -23.26
N CYS A 160 -10.51 4.24 -23.00
CA CYS A 160 -11.19 5.48 -22.64
C CYS A 160 -10.79 6.65 -23.54
N HIS A 161 -9.55 6.68 -24.05
CA HIS A 161 -9.05 7.70 -24.97
C HIS A 161 -9.45 7.37 -26.42
N ASP A 162 -10.75 7.36 -26.68
CA ASP A 162 -11.39 6.97 -27.95
C ASP A 162 -12.21 8.09 -28.61
N GLY A 163 -12.07 9.32 -28.10
CA GLY A 163 -12.86 10.48 -28.52
C GLY A 163 -14.26 10.57 -27.91
N ALA A 164 -14.74 9.51 -27.23
CA ALA A 164 -16.04 9.48 -26.56
C ALA A 164 -15.90 9.58 -25.02
N GLY A 165 -15.00 8.80 -24.42
CA GLY A 165 -14.72 8.82 -22.98
C GLY A 165 -13.76 9.93 -22.57
N ALA A 166 -12.71 10.13 -23.37
CA ALA A 166 -11.69 11.15 -23.24
C ALA A 166 -11.19 11.58 -24.64
N PHE A 167 -10.19 12.45 -24.71
CA PHE A 167 -9.57 12.79 -26.00
C PHE A 167 -9.00 11.53 -26.66
N ASP A 168 -9.12 11.45 -27.99
CA ASP A 168 -8.70 10.30 -28.77
C ASP A 168 -7.17 10.11 -28.78
N VAL A 169 -6.69 8.87 -28.73
CA VAL A 169 -5.27 8.51 -28.85
C VAL A 169 -4.65 8.83 -30.21
N ALA A 170 -5.47 8.92 -31.26
CA ALA A 170 -5.02 9.31 -32.60
C ALA A 170 -4.69 10.81 -32.69
N ASP A 171 -5.18 11.61 -31.74
CA ASP A 171 -4.99 13.05 -31.67
C ASP A 171 -4.15 13.46 -30.44
N ASN A 172 -3.67 14.70 -30.43
CA ASN A 172 -3.01 15.33 -29.27
C ASN A 172 -1.81 14.55 -28.70
N CYS A 173 -0.91 14.07 -29.56
CA CYS A 173 0.27 13.27 -29.18
C CYS A 173 1.07 13.86 -27.99
N ALA A 174 1.21 15.19 -27.95
CA ALA A 174 1.93 15.93 -26.90
C ALA A 174 1.24 15.90 -25.52
N ALA A 175 -0.03 15.46 -25.44
CA ALA A 175 -0.73 15.27 -24.17
C ALA A 175 -0.15 14.08 -23.38
N CYS A 176 0.45 13.10 -24.07
CA CYS A 176 1.01 11.89 -23.47
C CYS A 176 2.54 11.83 -23.63
N HIS A 177 3.04 12.13 -24.82
CA HIS A 177 4.46 12.01 -25.15
C HIS A 177 5.20 13.31 -24.86
N ALA A 178 6.27 13.21 -24.06
CA ALA A 178 7.26 14.26 -23.88
C ALA A 178 8.16 14.32 -25.11
N MET A 179 7.73 15.10 -26.10
CA MET A 179 8.36 15.34 -27.40
C MET A 179 9.08 16.69 -27.49
#